data_AF-A0ABD3WSK7-F1
#
_entry.id   AF-A0ABD3WSK7-F1
#
_cell.length_a   1.000
_cell.length_b   1.000
_cell.length_c   1.000
_cell.angle_alpha   90.00
_cell.angle_beta   90.00
_cell.angle_gamma   90.00
#
_symmetry.space_group_name_H-M   'P 1'
#
loop_
_entity.id
_entity.type
_entity.pdbx_description
1 polymer ?
#
loop_
_entity_poly.entity_id
_entity_poly.type
_entity_poly.pdbx_seq_one_letter_code
_entity_poly.pdbx_strand_id
1 'polypeptide(L)' 'NQDLKTKKQHIPLVDRTPVEQPPIVVGVVGPPKVGKTTLLKCVIKNFTRQKLSKIQGPVTVVS' A
#
# COMPACT_ATOMS: atom_id res chain seq x y z
N ASN A 1 20.82 -0.05 27.91
CA ASN A 1 21.02 1.01 26.89
C ASN A 1 21.91 0.56 25.71
N GLN A 2 22.65 -0.54 25.81
CA GLN A 2 23.45 -1.10 24.70
C GLN A 2 22.62 -1.98 23.75
N ASP A 3 21.65 -2.75 24.26
CA ASP A 3 20.74 -3.59 23.44
C ASP A 3 19.99 -2.85 22.33
N LEU A 4 19.55 -1.62 22.61
CA LEU A 4 18.84 -0.79 21.63
C LEU A 4 19.75 -0.36 20.47
N LYS A 5 21.07 -0.26 20.70
CA LYS A 5 22.05 0.10 19.67
C LYS A 5 22.32 -1.08 18.76
N THR A 6 22.47 -2.28 19.32
CA THR A 6 22.71 -3.51 18.56
C THR A 6 21.55 -3.85 17.62
N LYS A 7 20.29 -3.65 18.05
CA LYS A 7 19.10 -3.87 17.19
C LYS A 7 19.01 -2.92 15.99
N LYS A 8 19.68 -1.77 16.02
CA LYS A 8 19.69 -0.79 14.92
C LYS A 8 20.82 -1.02 13.92
N GLN A 9 21.79 -1.87 14.24
CA GLN A 9 22.93 -2.14 13.38
C GLN A 9 22.49 -2.99 12.18
N HIS A 10 22.50 -2.41 10.99
CA HIS A 10 22.15 -3.07 9.73
C HIS A 10 23.39 -3.14 8.83
N ILE A 11 23.39 -4.08 7.89
CA ILE A 11 24.45 -4.21 6.88
C ILE A 11 24.46 -2.92 6.04
N PRO A 12 25.62 -2.27 5.81
CA PRO A 12 25.70 -1.12 4.92
C PRO A 12 25.32 -1.54 3.50
N LEU A 13 24.26 -0.93 2.96
CA LEU A 13 23.80 -1.16 1.58
C LEU A 13 24.00 0.13 0.78
N VAL A 14 24.40 -0.02 -0.49
CA VAL A 14 24.45 1.10 -1.43
C VAL A 14 23.03 1.56 -1.70
N ASP A 15 22.75 2.83 -1.42
CA ASP A 15 21.44 3.42 -1.68
C ASP A 15 21.21 3.56 -3.20
N ARG A 16 20.22 2.84 -3.71
CA ARG A 16 19.78 2.89 -5.12
C ARG A 16 18.37 3.47 -5.24
N THR A 17 17.89 4.17 -4.23
CA THR A 17 16.51 4.67 -4.20
C THR A 17 16.36 5.78 -5.24
N PRO A 18 15.44 5.64 -6.21
CA PRO A 18 15.15 6.72 -7.16
C PRO A 18 14.63 7.96 -6.44
N VAL A 19 14.87 9.15 -7.02
CA VAL A 19 14.43 10.44 -6.44
C VAL A 19 12.91 10.50 -6.27
N GLU A 20 12.17 9.90 -7.21
CA GLU A 20 10.73 9.71 -7.10
C GLU A 20 10.43 8.28 -6.64
N GLN A 21 9.70 8.16 -5.52
CA GLN A 21 9.34 6.86 -4.98
C GLN A 21 8.25 6.23 -5.85
N PRO A 22 8.35 4.93 -6.17
CA PRO A 22 7.29 4.23 -6.91
C PRO A 22 6.01 4.15 -6.06
N PRO A 23 4.84 3.98 -6.68
CA PRO A 23 3.58 3.82 -5.95
C PRO A 23 3.60 2.62 -5.00
N ILE A 24 3.14 2.81 -3.76
CA ILE A 24 3.02 1.74 -2.77
C ILE A 24 1.93 0.75 -3.22
N VAL A 25 2.28 -0.53 -3.28
CA VAL A 25 1.33 -1.60 -3.64
C VAL A 25 0.61 -2.11 -2.39
N VAL A 26 -0.72 -2.05 -2.40
CA VAL A 26 -1.57 -2.54 -1.30
C VAL A 26 -2.44 -3.70 -1.79
N GLY A 27 -2.27 -4.87 -1.19
CA GLY A 27 -3.08 -6.06 -1.47
C GLY A 27 -4.24 -6.22 -0.48
N VAL A 28 -5.48 -6.32 -0.99
CA VAL A 28 -6.67 -6.64 -0.17
C VAL A 28 -6.96 -8.13 -0.28
N VAL A 29 -6.64 -8.89 0.77
CA VAL A 29 -6.73 -10.37 0.79
C VAL A 29 -7.71 -10.87 1.85
N GLY A 30 -8.25 -12.08 1.66
CA GLY A 30 -9.18 -12.72 2.61
C GLY A 30 -10.16 -13.70 1.95
N PRO A 31 -10.96 -14.45 2.74
CA PRO A 31 -11.88 -15.48 2.25
C PRO A 31 -12.95 -14.99 1.27
N PRO A 32 -13.61 -15.88 0.51
CA PRO A 32 -14.72 -15.49 -0.37
C PRO A 32 -15.83 -14.76 0.39
N LYS A 33 -16.48 -13.79 -0.27
CA LYS A 33 -17.69 -13.09 0.22
C LYS A 33 -17.54 -12.19 1.47
N VAL A 34 -16.34 -11.95 1.99
CA VAL A 34 -16.11 -11.05 3.16
C VAL A 34 -16.12 -9.53 2.84
N GLY A 35 -16.53 -9.12 1.64
CA GLY A 35 -16.63 -7.69 1.30
C GLY A 35 -15.34 -7.01 0.82
N LYS A 36 -14.31 -7.76 0.40
CA LYS A 36 -13.05 -7.19 -0.14
C LYS A 36 -13.26 -6.14 -1.24
N THR A 37 -14.13 -6.42 -2.20
CA THR A 37 -14.49 -5.48 -3.28
C THR A 37 -15.19 -4.24 -2.75
N THR A 38 -15.99 -4.38 -1.69
CA THR A 38 -16.66 -3.26 -1.02
C THR A 38 -15.64 -2.34 -0.35
N LEU A 39 -14.66 -2.90 0.37
CA LEU A 39 -13.58 -2.13 0.99
C LEU A 39 -12.79 -1.34 -0.06
N LEU A 40 -12.38 -1.99 -1.15
CA LEU A 40 -11.65 -1.35 -2.25
C LEU A 40 -12.45 -0.16 -2.83
N LYS A 41 -13.75 -0.35 -3.10
CA LYS A 41 -14.64 0.74 -3.57
C LYS A 41 -14.75 1.88 -2.56
N CYS A 42 -14.83 1.57 -1.27
CA CYS A 42 -14.98 2.58 -0.21
C CYS A 42 -13.71 3.43 -0.08
N VAL A 43 -12.54 2.80 -0.10
CA VAL A 43 -11.24 3.48 -0.07
C VAL A 43 -11.09 4.40 -1.27
N ILE A 44 -11.31 3.90 -2.49
CA ILE A 44 -11.21 4.73 -3.70
C ILE A 44 -12.18 5.91 -3.65
N LYS A 45 -13.43 5.68 -3.23
CA LYS A 45 -14.42 6.75 -3.07
C LYS A 45 -13.97 7.80 -2.06
N ASN A 46 -13.34 7.38 -0.95
CA ASN A 46 -12.86 8.30 0.08
C ASN A 46 -11.76 9.24 -0.46
N PHE A 47 -10.81 8.70 -1.21
CA PHE A 47 -9.68 9.49 -1.74
C PHE A 47 -10.03 10.31 -2.99
N THR A 48 -10.79 9.73 -3.92
CA THR A 48 -11.05 10.36 -5.23
C THR A 48 -12.39 11.10 -5.30
N ARG A 49 -13.28 10.88 -4.32
CA ARG A 49 -14.70 11.31 -4.34
C ARG A 49 -15.50 10.77 -5.54
N GLN A 50 -15.00 9.75 -6.24
CA GLN A 50 -15.66 9.12 -7.38
C GLN A 50 -16.21 7.74 -7.01
N LYS A 51 -17.35 7.36 -7.61
CA LYS A 51 -17.96 6.04 -7.41
C LYS A 51 -17.67 5.13 -8.59
N LEU A 52 -16.84 4.12 -8.38
CA LEU A 52 -16.56 3.08 -9.38
C LEU A 52 -17.56 1.92 -9.25
N SER A 53 -18.20 1.55 -10.37
CA SER A 53 -19.22 0.50 -10.44
C SER A 53 -18.61 -0.91 -10.49
N LYS A 54 -17.66 -1.12 -11.40
CA LYS A 54 -16.94 -2.39 -11.60
C LYS A 54 -15.43 -2.13 -11.53
N ILE A 55 -14.72 -2.91 -10.71
CA ILE A 55 -13.26 -2.83 -10.56
C ILE A 55 -12.69 -4.18 -10.96
N GLN A 56 -11.75 -4.16 -11.92
CA GLN A 56 -10.99 -5.32 -12.39
C GLN A 56 -9.55 -4.85 -12.58
N GLY A 57 -8.59 -5.62 -12.07
CA GLY A 57 -7.18 -5.25 -12.10
C GLY A 57 -6.75 -4.25 -11.02
N PRO A 58 -5.48 -3.81 -11.06
CA PRO A 58 -4.93 -2.85 -10.11
C PRO A 58 -5.54 -1.46 -10.30
N VAL A 59 -5.64 -0.70 -9.21
CA VAL A 59 -6.10 0.70 -9.21
C VAL A 59 -5.04 1.56 -8.53
N THR A 60 -4.55 2.56 -9.23
CA THR A 60 -3.65 3.58 -8.66
C THR A 60 -4.48 4.79 -8.25
N VAL A 61 -4.29 5.25 -7.01
CA VAL A 61 -4.95 6.43 -6.46
C VAL A 61 -3.87 7.45 -6.13
N VAL A 62 -4.08 8.69 -6.59
CA VAL A 62 -3.26 9.86 -6.25
C VAL A 62 -4.20 10.83 -5.54
N SER A 63 -3.79 11.36 -4.40
CA SER A 63 -4.55 12.35 -3.62
C SER A 63 -3.94 13.73 -3.72
#